data_AF-A0A972BSM7-F1
#
_entry.id   AF-A0A972BSM7-F1
#
_cell.length_a   1.000
_cell.length_b   1.000
_cell.length_c   1.000
_cell.angle_alpha   90.00
_cell.angle_beta   90.00
_cell.angle_gamma   90.00
#
_symmetry.space_group_name_H-M   'P 1'
#
loop_
_entity.id
_entity.type
_entity.pdbx_description
1 polymer ?
#
loop_
_entity_poly.entity_id
_entity_poly.type
_entity_poly.pdbx_seq_one_letter_code
_entity_poly.pdbx_strand_id
1 'polypeptide(L)'
;MQFSENFAGVTRAGIQESVYSSLPVSESLIQEAAISVVFETEDWLSIKEELFDDEAIKFAIKLQSMNVKAPSSVGYELTDSRGAVIAECEMAWEEEKVAALLPEQWEYKAVFEKAGWQVFTVNNNIPSSIKGGMN
;
A
#
# COMPACT_ATOMS: atom_id res chain seq x y z
N MET A 1 -9.17 -13.22 -11.75
CA MET A 1 -9.25 -14.29 -12.79
C MET A 1 -7.99 -14.47 -13.63
N GLN A 2 -7.10 -13.48 -13.79
CA GLN A 2 -5.68 -13.74 -14.18
C GLN A 2 -4.66 -13.37 -13.08
N PHE A 3 -5.12 -12.67 -12.04
CA PHE A 3 -4.34 -12.25 -10.86
C PHE A 3 -4.82 -12.93 -9.58
N SER A 4 -5.40 -14.14 -9.71
CA SER A 4 -5.81 -14.91 -8.53
C SER A 4 -4.59 -15.65 -8.00
N GLU A 5 -4.44 -15.72 -6.68
CA GLU A 5 -3.27 -16.31 -6.01
C GLU A 5 -2.93 -17.74 -6.50
N ASN A 6 -3.93 -18.47 -7.00
CA ASN A 6 -3.79 -19.84 -7.49
C ASN A 6 -3.91 -19.96 -9.03
N PHE A 7 -3.68 -18.88 -9.78
CA PHE A 7 -3.76 -18.91 -11.25
C PHE A 7 -2.43 -19.31 -11.89
N ALA A 8 -2.44 -20.33 -12.74
CA ALA A 8 -1.31 -20.72 -13.57
C ALA A 8 -1.70 -20.72 -15.06
N GLY A 9 -1.06 -19.85 -15.85
CA GLY A 9 -1.20 -19.85 -17.30
C GLY A 9 -0.38 -20.98 -17.91
N VAL A 10 -1.03 -21.99 -18.48
CA VAL A 10 -0.37 -23.13 -19.15
C VAL A 10 -0.71 -23.19 -20.63
N THR A 11 0.23 -23.70 -21.42
CA THR A 11 0.04 -23.90 -22.87
C THR A 11 -0.14 -25.37 -23.20
N ARG A 12 -0.91 -25.66 -24.27
CA ARG A 12 -1.14 -27.03 -24.74
C ARG A 12 0.16 -27.76 -25.10
N ALA A 13 1.12 -27.05 -25.70
CA ALA A 13 2.43 -27.60 -26.03
C ALA A 13 3.23 -27.96 -24.76
N GLY A 14 3.24 -27.08 -23.75
CA GLY A 14 3.97 -27.35 -22.50
C GLY A 14 3.39 -28.51 -21.68
N ILE A 15 2.08 -28.76 -21.75
CA ILE A 15 1.46 -29.95 -21.14
C ILE A 15 1.90 -31.22 -21.88
N GLN A 16 1.90 -31.19 -23.21
CA GLN A 16 2.27 -32.35 -24.03
C GLN A 16 3.73 -32.76 -23.84
N GLU A 17 4.61 -31.76 -23.66
CA GLU A 17 6.04 -31.96 -23.38
C GLU A 17 6.34 -32.14 -21.88
N SER A 18 5.32 -32.22 -21.01
CA SER A 18 5.46 -32.42 -19.55
C SER A 18 6.38 -31.38 -18.87
N VAL A 19 6.43 -30.15 -19.40
CA VAL A 19 7.32 -29.08 -18.91
C VAL A 19 6.93 -28.62 -17.50
N TYR A 20 5.66 -28.80 -17.13
CA TYR A 20 5.09 -28.31 -15.87
C TYR A 20 5.07 -29.35 -14.73
N SER A 21 5.71 -30.52 -14.90
CA SER A 21 5.73 -31.59 -13.88
C SER A 21 6.48 -31.22 -12.60
N SER A 22 7.24 -30.13 -12.60
CA SER A 22 8.06 -29.65 -11.49
C SER A 22 7.65 -28.25 -11.02
N LEU A 23 6.43 -27.80 -11.34
CA LEU A 23 5.96 -26.50 -10.84
C LEU A 23 6.04 -26.50 -9.31
N PRO A 24 6.83 -25.60 -8.71
CA PRO A 24 6.95 -25.53 -7.27
C PRO A 24 5.59 -25.12 -6.71
N VAL A 25 5.02 -25.97 -5.85
CA VAL A 25 3.90 -25.56 -5.00
C VAL A 25 4.50 -24.61 -3.97
N SER A 26 4.09 -23.35 -3.99
CA SER A 26 4.45 -22.41 -2.94
C SER A 26 3.81 -22.90 -1.63
N GLU A 27 4.57 -23.62 -0.80
CA GLU A 27 4.20 -24.01 0.57
C GLU A 27 4.20 -22.81 1.54
N SER A 28 3.81 -21.62 1.08
CA SER A 28 3.83 -20.39 1.87
C SER A 28 2.54 -20.17 2.65
N LEU A 29 2.08 -21.18 3.40
CA LEU A 29 0.92 -21.01 4.31
C LEU A 29 1.21 -21.38 5.76
N ILE A 30 2.45 -21.76 6.14
CA ILE A 30 2.72 -22.23 7.52
C ILE A 30 4.09 -21.77 8.06
N GLN A 31 4.40 -20.48 8.04
CA GLN A 31 5.45 -19.87 8.86
C GLN A 31 5.24 -18.35 8.73
N GLU A 32 4.97 -17.52 9.75
CA GLU A 32 5.40 -17.48 11.14
C GLU A 32 4.35 -16.72 11.98
N ALA A 33 3.53 -17.43 12.75
CA ALA A 33 2.68 -16.79 13.77
C ALA A 33 3.46 -16.67 15.09
N ALA A 34 4.50 -15.84 15.09
CA ALA A 34 5.15 -15.36 16.31
C ALA A 34 5.57 -13.90 16.14
N ILE A 35 4.66 -13.07 15.62
CA ILE A 35 4.76 -11.62 15.69
C ILE A 35 3.56 -11.17 16.52
N SER A 36 3.85 -10.32 17.50
CA SER A 36 2.90 -9.62 18.36
C SER A 36 1.64 -9.27 17.58
N VAL A 37 0.46 -9.59 18.12
CA VAL A 37 -0.84 -9.36 17.48
C VAL A 37 -0.98 -7.87 17.15
N VAL A 38 -0.49 -7.47 15.98
CA VAL A 38 -0.92 -6.26 15.30
C VAL A 38 -2.32 -6.63 14.85
N PHE A 39 -3.34 -5.98 15.42
CA PHE A 39 -4.70 -6.12 14.94
C PHE A 39 -4.69 -5.67 13.48
N GLU A 40 -4.64 -6.62 12.55
CA GLU A 40 -4.91 -6.38 11.15
C GLU A 40 -6.41 -6.10 11.06
N THR A 41 -6.76 -4.82 11.09
CA THR A 41 -8.11 -4.39 10.73
C THR A 41 -8.33 -4.73 9.26
N GLU A 42 -9.58 -5.06 8.89
CA GLU A 42 -9.96 -5.33 7.49
C GLU A 42 -9.51 -4.21 6.54
N ASP A 43 -9.50 -2.97 7.04
CA ASP A 43 -9.03 -1.79 6.31
C ASP A 43 -7.54 -1.90 5.92
N TRP A 44 -6.65 -2.26 6.86
CA TRP A 44 -5.22 -2.37 6.56
C TRP A 44 -4.88 -3.58 5.68
N LEU A 45 -5.68 -4.64 5.74
CA LEU A 45 -5.55 -5.79 4.82
C LEU A 45 -5.77 -5.34 3.37
N SER A 46 -6.85 -4.59 3.15
CA SER A 46 -7.20 -4.07 1.83
C SER A 46 -6.11 -3.14 1.28
N ILE A 47 -5.57 -2.25 2.13
CA ILE A 47 -4.46 -1.36 1.76
C ILE A 47 -3.20 -2.15 1.38
N LYS A 48 -2.85 -3.23 2.09
CA LYS A 48 -1.67 -4.04 1.75
C LYS A 48 -1.82 -4.77 0.41
N GLU A 49 -3.03 -5.15 0.02
CA GLU A 49 -3.30 -5.79 -1.28
C GLU A 49 -3.12 -4.82 -2.46
N GLU A 50 -3.30 -3.51 -2.23
CA GLU A 50 -3.13 -2.46 -3.24
C GLU A 50 -1.67 -1.96 -3.35
N LEU A 51 -0.83 -2.20 -2.34
CA LEU A 51 0.57 -1.79 -2.31
C LEU A 51 1.46 -2.86 -2.95
N PHE A 52 2.16 -2.51 -4.02
CA PHE A 52 3.07 -3.41 -4.73
C PHE A 52 4.55 -3.10 -4.52
N ASP A 53 4.86 -1.88 -4.07
CA ASP A 53 6.24 -1.44 -3.86
C ASP A 53 6.75 -1.84 -2.46
N ASP A 54 7.96 -2.41 -2.40
CA ASP A 54 8.57 -2.89 -1.16
C ASP A 54 8.78 -1.78 -0.12
N GLU A 55 9.11 -0.56 -0.54
CA GLU A 55 9.26 0.59 0.35
C GLU A 55 7.89 1.05 0.86
N ALA A 56 6.88 1.04 -0.01
CA ALA A 56 5.51 1.37 0.35
C ALA A 56 4.92 0.38 1.37
N ILE A 57 5.11 -0.92 1.16
CA ILE A 57 4.68 -1.98 2.09
C ILE A 57 5.37 -1.82 3.45
N LYS A 58 6.70 -1.60 3.46
CA LYS A 58 7.44 -1.35 4.71
C LYS A 58 6.93 -0.11 5.43
N PHE A 59 6.57 0.93 4.68
CA PHE A 59 6.01 2.14 5.25
C PHE A 59 4.64 1.88 5.87
N ALA A 60 3.74 1.20 5.17
CA ALA A 60 2.42 0.82 5.69
C ALA A 60 2.52 -0.02 6.97
N ILE A 61 3.39 -1.04 7.00
CA ILE A 61 3.64 -1.85 8.21
C ILE A 61 4.11 -0.98 9.39
N LYS A 62 5.01 -0.03 9.14
CA LYS A 62 5.47 0.91 10.16
C LYS A 62 4.31 1.78 10.68
N LEU A 63 3.45 2.30 9.82
CA LEU A 63 2.28 3.10 10.21
C LEU A 63 1.28 2.28 11.03
N GLN A 64 1.02 1.05 10.61
CA GLN A 64 0.18 0.11 11.35
C GLN A 64 0.73 -0.14 12.75
N SER A 65 2.05 -0.38 12.88
CA SER A 65 2.71 -0.58 14.19
C SER A 65 2.64 0.65 15.11
N MET A 66 2.40 1.84 14.55
CA MET A 66 2.27 3.10 15.27
C MET A 66 0.81 3.47 15.60
N ASN A 67 -0.13 2.53 15.41
CA ASN A 67 -1.56 2.72 15.66
C ASN A 67 -2.16 3.90 14.88
N VAL A 68 -1.74 4.03 13.61
CA VAL A 68 -2.26 5.02 12.67
C VAL A 68 -3.53 4.48 12.03
N LYS A 69 -4.52 5.35 11.80
CA LYS A 69 -5.71 5.01 11.02
C LYS A 69 -5.29 4.51 9.63
N ALA A 70 -5.96 3.52 9.06
CA ALA A 70 -5.69 3.12 7.68
C ALA A 70 -5.93 4.32 6.72
N PRO A 71 -5.10 4.50 5.68
CA PRO A 71 -5.36 5.51 4.67
C PRO A 71 -6.70 5.25 3.96
N SER A 72 -7.36 6.33 3.49
CA SER A 72 -8.58 6.23 2.70
C SER A 72 -8.32 5.81 1.25
N SER A 73 -7.10 6.02 0.76
CA SER A 73 -6.70 5.67 -0.62
C SER A 73 -5.20 5.41 -0.72
N VAL A 74 -4.83 4.48 -1.61
CA VAL A 74 -3.46 4.22 -2.07
C VAL A 74 -3.27 4.83 -3.46
N GLY A 75 -2.08 5.39 -3.74
CA GLY A 75 -1.77 6.01 -5.03
C GLY A 75 -2.65 7.20 -5.37
N TYR A 76 -2.92 8.07 -4.40
CA TYR A 76 -3.87 9.18 -4.55
C TYR A 76 -3.32 10.28 -5.47
N GLU A 77 -4.12 10.66 -6.47
CA GLU A 77 -3.86 11.73 -7.42
C GLU A 77 -4.57 13.03 -7.01
N LEU A 78 -3.79 14.08 -6.72
CA LEU A 78 -4.32 15.42 -6.50
C LEU A 78 -4.59 16.11 -7.84
N THR A 79 -5.81 16.59 -8.04
CA THR A 79 -6.24 17.25 -9.29
C THR A 79 -6.48 18.75 -9.13
N ASP A 80 -6.28 19.50 -10.22
CA ASP A 80 -6.66 20.92 -10.30
C ASP A 80 -8.17 21.12 -10.56
N SER A 81 -8.61 22.37 -10.63
CA SER A 81 -10.02 22.71 -10.89
C SER A 81 -10.54 22.27 -12.26
N ARG A 82 -9.66 21.85 -13.17
CA ARG A 82 -10.00 21.30 -14.50
C ARG A 82 -9.89 19.78 -14.54
N GLY A 83 -9.60 19.13 -13.41
CA GLY A 83 -9.42 17.68 -13.29
C GLY A 83 -8.06 17.17 -13.78
N ALA A 84 -7.07 18.05 -14.00
CA ALA A 84 -5.72 17.62 -14.37
C ALA A 84 -4.95 17.19 -13.12
N VAL A 85 -4.30 16.03 -13.16
CA VAL A 85 -3.41 15.57 -12.07
C VAL A 85 -2.20 16.50 -11.97
N ILE A 86 -1.95 17.04 -10.79
CA ILE A 86 -0.87 17.98 -10.50
C ILE A 86 0.13 17.47 -9.47
N ALA A 87 -0.20 16.38 -8.77
CA ALA A 87 0.65 15.70 -7.80
C ALA A 87 0.06 14.32 -7.47
N GLU A 88 0.90 13.42 -6.98
CA GLU A 88 0.48 12.11 -6.48
C GLU A 88 1.19 11.76 -5.16
N CYS A 89 0.56 10.90 -4.37
CA CYS A 89 1.14 10.39 -3.14
C CYS A 89 0.81 8.91 -2.92
N GLU A 90 1.69 8.20 -2.22
CA GLU A 90 1.55 6.78 -1.97
C GLU A 90 0.31 6.43 -1.15
N MET A 91 0.02 7.18 -0.09
CA MET A 91 -1.14 6.96 0.78
C MET A 91 -1.76 8.28 1.19
N ALA A 92 -3.09 8.37 1.13
CA ALA A 92 -3.84 9.55 1.50
C ALA A 92 -4.87 9.26 2.60
N TRP A 93 -5.05 10.25 3.48
CA TRP A 93 -6.20 10.37 4.37
C TRP A 93 -6.96 11.62 3.94
N GLU A 94 -7.93 11.44 3.05
CA GLU A 94 -8.58 12.54 2.33
C GLU A 94 -9.40 13.45 3.26
N GLU A 95 -10.12 12.88 4.22
CA GLU A 95 -10.92 13.64 5.19
C GLU A 95 -10.04 14.55 6.05
N GLU A 96 -8.89 14.03 6.47
CA GLU A 96 -7.91 14.72 7.30
C GLU A 96 -6.95 15.62 6.49
N LYS A 97 -7.01 15.55 5.15
CA LYS A 97 -6.07 16.17 4.22
C LYS A 97 -4.61 15.86 4.57
N VAL A 98 -4.30 14.57 4.75
CA VAL A 98 -2.93 14.11 5.01
C VAL A 98 -2.44 13.26 3.84
N ALA A 99 -1.22 13.54 3.36
CA ALA A 99 -0.56 12.79 2.30
C ALA A 99 0.78 12.22 2.82
N ALA A 100 0.97 10.92 2.61
CA ALA A 100 2.24 10.25 2.86
C ALA A 100 3.00 10.07 1.53
N LEU A 101 4.21 10.62 1.45
CA LEU A 101 5.06 10.54 0.26
C LEU A 101 6.22 9.57 0.47
N LEU A 102 6.51 8.80 -0.58
CA LEU A 102 7.78 8.08 -0.73
C LEU A 102 8.89 9.03 -1.23
N PRO A 103 10.18 8.64 -1.11
CA PRO A 103 11.31 9.44 -1.59
C PRO A 103 11.18 9.93 -3.02
N GLU A 104 10.63 9.09 -3.91
CA GLU A 104 10.45 9.40 -5.32
C GLU A 104 9.40 10.50 -5.57
N GLN A 105 8.47 10.70 -4.64
CA GLN A 105 7.36 11.64 -4.76
C GLN A 105 7.63 12.97 -4.04
N TRP A 106 8.83 13.17 -3.47
CA TRP A 106 9.13 14.36 -2.66
C TRP A 106 8.98 15.69 -3.40
N GLU A 107 9.11 15.70 -4.73
CA GLU A 107 8.88 16.89 -5.55
C GLU A 107 7.45 17.44 -5.41
N TYR A 108 6.47 16.56 -5.14
CA TYR A 108 5.06 16.92 -5.00
C TYR A 108 4.70 17.49 -3.63
N LYS A 109 5.61 17.43 -2.65
CA LYS A 109 5.38 17.96 -1.30
C LYS A 109 4.83 19.39 -1.31
N ALA A 110 5.50 20.28 -2.03
CA ALA A 110 5.11 21.70 -2.07
C ALA A 110 3.75 21.90 -2.75
N VAL A 111 3.32 21.01 -3.65
CA VAL A 111 2.02 21.07 -4.32
C VAL A 111 0.90 20.71 -3.34
N PHE A 112 1.06 19.61 -2.61
CA PHE A 112 0.13 19.20 -1.55
C PHE A 112 0.02 20.26 -0.45
N GLU A 113 1.13 20.78 0.06
CA GLU A 113 1.14 21.82 1.10
C GLU A 113 0.41 23.09 0.64
N LYS A 114 0.60 23.51 -0.61
CA LYS A 114 -0.14 24.64 -1.21
C LYS A 114 -1.64 24.37 -1.36
N ALA A 115 -2.03 23.12 -1.58
CA ALA A 115 -3.42 22.68 -1.61
C ALA A 115 -4.03 22.50 -0.20
N GLY A 116 -3.28 22.81 0.85
CA GLY A 116 -3.72 22.76 2.24
C GLY A 116 -3.66 21.36 2.86
N TRP A 117 -2.84 20.47 2.30
CA TRP A 117 -2.59 19.15 2.85
C TRP A 117 -1.39 19.16 3.79
N GLN A 118 -1.44 18.32 4.82
CA GLN A 118 -0.27 18.00 5.63
C GLN A 118 0.50 16.87 4.97
N VAL A 119 1.78 17.09 4.72
CA VAL A 119 2.63 16.09 4.08
C VAL A 119 3.59 15.51 5.11
N PHE A 120 3.71 14.19 5.14
CA PHE A 120 4.72 13.52 5.94
C PHE A 120 5.40 12.39 5.14
N THR A 121 6.54 11.95 5.64
CA THR A 121 7.35 10.87 5.06
C THR A 121 7.70 9.88 6.17
N VAL A 122 8.30 8.74 5.80
CA VAL A 122 8.76 7.71 6.75
C VAL A 122 9.69 8.23 7.86
N ASN A 123 10.37 9.37 7.62
CA ASN A 123 11.35 9.97 8.54
C ASN A 123 10.78 11.16 9.33
N ASN A 124 9.56 11.60 9.03
CA ASN A 124 8.93 12.74 9.69
C ASN A 124 8.02 12.29 10.82
N ASN A 125 7.68 13.23 11.71
CA ASN A 125 6.63 13.03 12.68
C ASN A 125 5.29 12.84 11.97
N ILE A 126 4.59 11.76 12.32
CA ILE A 126 3.23 11.47 11.84
C ILE A 126 2.28 12.55 12.37
N PRO A 127 1.41 13.13 11.53
CA PRO A 127 0.38 14.09 11.95
C PRO A 127 -0.53 13.50 13.03
N SER A 128 -0.88 14.30 14.04
CA SER A 128 -1.74 13.85 15.14
C SER A 128 -3.18 13.57 14.71
N SER A 129 -3.63 14.13 13.58
CA SER A 129 -4.96 13.92 12.99
C SER A 129 -5.23 12.47 12.62
N ILE A 130 -4.20 11.71 12.28
CA ILE A 130 -4.31 10.30 11.84
C ILE A 130 -3.80 9.31 12.90
N LYS A 131 -3.35 9.81 14.05
CA LYS A 131 -2.92 8.97 15.18
C LYS A 131 -4.12 8.48 15.98
N GLY A 132 -4.07 7.22 16.43
CA GLY A 132 -5.13 6.65 17.26
C GLY A 132 -6.21 5.96 16.45
N GLY A 133 -5.83 5.23 15.39
CA GLY A 133 -6.74 4.31 14.72
C GLY A 133 -7.44 3.43 15.75
N MET A 134 -8.77 3.29 15.64
CA MET A 134 -9.54 2.45 16.55
C MET A 134 -9.02 1.01 16.43
N ASN A 135 -8.57 0.47 17.56
CA ASN A 135 -8.28 -0.96 17.74
C ASN A 135 -9.59 -1.75 17.78
#